data_AF-A0A3A9KVI4-F1
#
_entry.id   AF-A0A3A9KVI4-F1
#
_cell.length_a   1.000
_cell.length_b   1.000
_cell.length_c   1.000
_cell.angle_alpha   90.00
_cell.angle_beta   90.00
_cell.angle_gamma   90.00
#
_symmetry.space_group_name_H-M   'P 1'
#
loop_
_entity.id
_entity.type
_entity.pdbx_description
1 polymer ?
#
loop_
_entity_poly.entity_id
_entity_poly.type
_entity_poly.pdbx_seq_one_letter_code
_entity_poly.pdbx_strand_id
1 'polypeptide(L)'
;MKLITASVLTALLTSFVATRTVQATPLNRQEYNDLRGWQVPDNENPNDDGYLVVNAGVSERNVDGFDGYVSWLPKLAFEEQYKNDNLTFGQAVELLKGGKKVARKGWNGKGMYLLLATDIDFKTKANLSDMQNENGELTVPSITMKTADNKFAVGWLASQTDMLAEDWVVVQ
;
A
#
# COMPACT_ATOMS: atom_id res chain seq x y z
N MET A 1 30.86 -29.24 6.35
CA MET A 1 29.86 -28.18 6.08
C MET A 1 28.52 -28.88 5.88
N LYS A 2 27.52 -28.67 6.76
CA LYS A 2 26.18 -29.24 6.52
C LYS A 2 25.59 -28.52 5.31
N LEU A 3 25.35 -29.24 4.21
CA LEU A 3 24.60 -28.69 3.09
C LEU A 3 23.21 -28.32 3.60
N ILE A 4 22.85 -27.05 3.49
CA ILE A 4 21.48 -26.58 3.69
C ILE A 4 20.72 -27.02 2.44
N THR A 5 19.81 -27.98 2.58
CA THR A 5 18.94 -28.44 1.49
C THR A 5 17.60 -27.70 1.53
N ALA A 6 16.90 -27.64 0.40
CA ALA A 6 15.55 -27.07 0.36
C ALA A 6 14.62 -27.72 1.40
N SER A 7 14.72 -29.04 1.59
CA SER A 7 13.94 -29.77 2.60
C SER A 7 14.18 -29.28 4.03
N VAL A 8 15.45 -29.02 4.40
CA VAL A 8 15.78 -28.46 5.72
C VAL A 8 15.23 -27.05 5.88
N LEU A 9 15.29 -26.22 4.83
CA LEU A 9 14.73 -24.86 4.88
C LEU A 9 13.20 -24.86 4.98
N THR A 10 12.51 -25.74 4.24
CA THR A 10 11.05 -25.85 4.29
C THR A 10 10.55 -26.16 5.69
N ALA A 11 11.25 -27.03 6.43
CA ALA A 11 10.91 -27.37 7.81
C ALA A 11 11.11 -26.21 8.82
N LEU A 12 11.81 -25.15 8.42
CA LEU A 12 12.10 -23.97 9.24
C LEU A 12 11.30 -22.73 8.82
N LEU A 13 10.46 -22.83 7.78
CA LEU A 13 9.69 -21.68 7.31
C LEU A 13 8.70 -21.20 8.38
N THR A 14 8.69 -19.89 8.59
CA THR A 14 7.72 -19.20 9.44
C THR A 14 6.99 -18.17 8.59
N SER A 15 5.67 -18.06 8.78
CA SER A 15 4.85 -17.10 8.05
C SER A 15 5.00 -15.70 8.61
N PHE A 16 5.21 -14.72 7.73
CA PHE A 16 5.20 -13.29 8.06
C PHE A 16 4.18 -12.58 7.18
N VAL A 17 3.50 -11.58 7.72
CA VAL A 17 2.46 -10.82 7.01
C VAL A 17 2.89 -9.36 6.91
N ALA A 18 2.78 -8.78 5.73
CA ALA A 18 3.03 -7.36 5.49
C ALA A 18 2.05 -6.83 4.44
N THR A 19 1.60 -5.59 4.63
CA THR A 19 0.93 -4.81 3.59
C THR A 19 1.85 -3.63 3.30
N ARG A 20 2.23 -3.44 2.04
CA ARG A 20 3.17 -2.37 1.65
C ARG A 20 2.84 -1.84 0.26
N THR A 21 3.24 -0.60 0.00
CA THR A 21 3.28 -0.02 -1.34
C THR A 21 4.72 -0.01 -1.83
N VAL A 22 4.91 -0.11 -3.14
CA VAL A 22 6.22 -0.05 -3.80
C VAL A 22 6.10 0.81 -5.05
N GLN A 23 7.22 1.34 -5.51
CA GLN A 23 7.34 1.90 -6.86
C GLN A 23 7.94 0.82 -7.75
N ALA A 24 7.46 0.72 -8.99
CA ALA A 24 7.99 -0.27 -9.92
C ALA A 24 7.96 0.23 -11.36
N THR A 25 8.91 -0.26 -12.16
CA THR A 25 8.95 -0.06 -13.61
C THR A 25 9.35 -1.38 -14.28
N PRO A 26 8.80 -1.70 -15.47
CA PRO A 26 9.27 -2.84 -16.25
C PRO A 26 10.79 -2.77 -16.47
N LEU A 27 11.47 -3.89 -16.27
CA LEU A 27 12.90 -4.04 -16.47
C LEU A 27 13.19 -5.54 -16.65
N ASN A 28 13.89 -5.95 -17.70
CA ASN A 28 14.22 -7.37 -17.88
C ASN A 28 15.37 -7.81 -16.95
N ARG A 29 15.60 -9.13 -16.86
CA ARG A 29 16.63 -9.71 -15.97
C ARG A 29 18.04 -9.19 -16.30
N GLN A 30 18.39 -9.08 -17.57
CA GLN A 30 19.70 -8.58 -18.00
C GLN A 30 19.92 -7.14 -17.53
N GLU A 31 19.00 -6.24 -17.84
CA GLU A 31 19.08 -4.82 -17.49
C GLU A 31 19.19 -4.62 -15.97
N TYR A 32 18.46 -5.43 -15.18
CA TYR A 32 18.59 -5.40 -13.72
C TYR A 32 19.97 -5.85 -13.24
N ASN A 33 20.53 -6.92 -13.82
CA ASN A 33 21.87 -7.37 -13.46
C ASN A 33 22.94 -6.35 -13.86
N ASP A 34 22.80 -5.72 -15.02
CA ASP A 34 23.68 -4.64 -15.48
C ASP A 34 23.63 -3.44 -14.50
N LEU A 35 22.44 -3.04 -14.06
CA LEU A 35 22.26 -2.01 -13.02
C LEU A 35 22.99 -2.36 -11.71
N ARG A 36 23.04 -3.65 -11.36
CA ARG A 36 23.73 -4.14 -10.14
C ARG A 36 25.22 -4.41 -10.33
N GLY A 37 25.73 -4.33 -11.56
CA GLY A 37 27.09 -4.77 -11.89
C GLY A 37 27.27 -6.30 -11.76
N TRP A 38 26.20 -7.06 -11.92
CA TRP A 38 26.17 -8.52 -11.81
C TRP A 38 26.17 -9.19 -13.18
N GLN A 39 26.54 -10.47 -13.21
CA GLN A 39 26.35 -11.33 -14.37
C GLN A 39 25.09 -12.16 -14.17
N VAL A 40 24.27 -12.30 -15.22
CA VAL A 40 23.13 -13.21 -15.20
C VAL A 40 23.68 -14.64 -15.07
N PRO A 41 23.19 -15.47 -14.12
CA PRO A 41 23.61 -16.86 -14.01
C PRO A 41 23.36 -17.65 -15.31
N ASP A 42 24.28 -18.54 -15.67
CA ASP A 42 24.22 -19.33 -16.92
C ASP A 42 22.94 -20.15 -17.09
N ASN A 43 22.27 -20.49 -15.98
CA ASN A 43 21.03 -21.26 -15.93
C ASN A 43 19.76 -20.40 -15.89
N GLU A 44 19.86 -19.09 -16.10
CA GLU A 44 18.73 -18.16 -16.14
C GLU A 44 18.61 -17.47 -17.50
N ASN A 45 17.39 -17.09 -17.87
CA ASN A 45 17.15 -16.40 -19.14
C ASN A 45 17.32 -14.88 -18.97
N PRO A 46 18.27 -14.24 -19.68
CA PRO A 46 18.50 -12.79 -19.57
C PRO A 46 17.31 -11.94 -20.06
N ASN A 47 16.47 -12.50 -20.95
CA ASN A 47 15.32 -11.80 -21.52
C ASN A 47 14.03 -12.00 -20.72
N ASP A 48 14.09 -12.58 -19.51
CA ASP A 48 12.89 -12.71 -18.69
C ASP A 48 12.30 -11.34 -18.36
N ASP A 49 11.03 -11.17 -18.67
CA ASP A 49 10.26 -9.99 -18.28
C ASP A 49 10.15 -9.91 -16.76
N GLY A 50 10.30 -8.70 -16.23
CA GLY A 50 10.10 -8.42 -14.82
C GLY A 50 9.98 -6.94 -14.52
N TYR A 51 10.08 -6.64 -13.24
CA TYR A 51 9.98 -5.28 -12.74
C TYR A 51 11.14 -5.00 -11.80
N LEU A 52 11.77 -3.85 -11.99
CA LEU A 52 12.52 -3.18 -10.93
C LEU A 52 11.50 -2.72 -9.89
N VAL A 53 11.75 -3.04 -8.62
CA VAL A 53 10.88 -2.69 -7.50
C VAL A 53 11.68 -1.90 -6.48
N VAL A 54 11.18 -0.72 -6.11
CA VAL A 54 11.76 0.15 -5.09
C VAL A 54 10.80 0.22 -3.92
N ASN A 55 11.24 -0.31 -2.77
CA ASN A 55 10.49 -0.27 -1.52
C ASN A 55 11.02 0.87 -0.64
N ALA A 56 10.38 2.05 -0.73
CA ALA A 56 10.72 3.23 0.06
C ALA A 56 10.47 3.07 1.57
N GLY A 57 9.62 2.09 1.98
CA GLY A 57 9.31 1.81 3.38
C GLY A 57 10.42 1.08 4.14
N VAL A 58 11.49 0.65 3.46
CA VAL A 58 12.68 0.05 4.07
C VAL A 58 13.77 1.11 4.11
N SER A 59 14.50 1.24 5.22
CA SER A 59 15.57 2.25 5.37
C SER A 59 16.90 1.85 4.73
N GLU A 60 17.13 0.55 4.52
CA GLU A 60 18.31 0.06 3.81
C GLU A 60 18.27 0.50 2.34
N ARG A 61 19.43 0.90 1.81
CA ARG A 61 19.64 1.32 0.42
C ARG A 61 20.72 0.43 -0.16
N ASN A 62 20.44 -0.22 -1.29
CA ASN A 62 21.33 -1.21 -1.90
C ASN A 62 21.72 -0.87 -3.35
N VAL A 63 21.16 0.21 -3.92
CA VAL A 63 21.48 0.73 -5.26
C VAL A 63 21.47 2.25 -5.19
N ASP A 64 22.54 2.89 -5.66
CA ASP A 64 22.65 4.34 -5.70
C ASP A 64 21.61 4.96 -6.65
N GLY A 65 21.12 6.15 -6.31
CA GLY A 65 20.12 6.88 -7.11
C GLY A 65 18.66 6.51 -6.83
N PHE A 66 18.39 5.55 -5.93
CA PHE A 66 17.04 5.19 -5.51
C PHE A 66 16.81 5.49 -4.02
N ASP A 67 15.63 6.02 -3.69
CA ASP A 67 15.19 6.23 -2.31
C ASP A 67 14.33 5.05 -1.82
N GLY A 68 14.97 3.89 -1.67
CA GLY A 68 14.34 2.68 -1.14
C GLY A 68 15.21 1.44 -1.30
N TYR A 69 14.75 0.32 -0.77
CA TYR A 69 15.38 -0.97 -1.05
C TYR A 69 14.97 -1.43 -2.45
N VAL A 70 15.95 -1.68 -3.31
CA VAL A 70 15.75 -2.09 -4.69
C VAL A 70 15.80 -3.61 -4.81
N SER A 71 14.78 -4.19 -5.43
CA SER A 71 14.75 -5.60 -5.82
C SER A 71 14.26 -5.75 -7.25
N TRP A 72 14.32 -6.98 -7.77
CA TRP A 72 13.70 -7.33 -9.04
C TRP A 72 12.82 -8.55 -8.84
N LEU A 73 11.64 -8.53 -9.46
CA LEU A 73 10.73 -9.65 -9.45
C LEU A 73 10.39 -10.06 -10.90
N PRO A 74 10.33 -11.36 -11.21
CA PRO A 74 9.74 -11.84 -12.45
C PRO A 74 8.33 -11.32 -12.61
N LYS A 75 7.92 -11.05 -13.86
CA LYS A 75 6.65 -10.42 -14.21
C LYS A 75 5.45 -11.03 -13.49
N LEU A 76 5.28 -12.35 -13.59
CA LEU A 76 4.15 -13.05 -12.98
C LEU A 76 4.14 -12.90 -11.46
N ALA A 77 5.29 -13.10 -10.80
CA ALA A 77 5.41 -12.97 -9.35
C ALA A 77 5.12 -11.53 -8.87
N PHE A 78 5.50 -10.53 -9.66
CA PHE A 78 5.18 -9.13 -9.37
C PHE A 78 3.68 -8.86 -9.51
N GLU A 79 3.09 -9.21 -10.64
CA GLU A 79 1.68 -8.92 -10.96
C GLU A 79 0.69 -9.67 -10.06
N GLU A 80 1.07 -10.83 -9.51
CA GLU A 80 0.29 -11.54 -8.48
C GLU A 80 0.30 -10.82 -7.12
N GLN A 81 1.39 -10.14 -6.78
CA GLN A 81 1.58 -9.50 -5.47
C GLN A 81 1.19 -8.02 -5.44
N TYR A 82 1.41 -7.32 -6.55
CA TYR A 82 1.27 -5.87 -6.66
C TYR A 82 0.26 -5.52 -7.74
N LYS A 83 -0.81 -4.86 -7.32
CA LYS A 83 -1.91 -4.45 -8.18
C LYS A 83 -2.09 -2.95 -8.08
N ASN A 84 -2.45 -2.32 -9.20
CA ASN A 84 -2.80 -0.90 -9.25
C ASN A 84 -4.32 -0.67 -9.17
N ASP A 85 -5.10 -1.73 -9.29
CA ASP A 85 -6.55 -1.75 -9.16
C ASP A 85 -7.00 -3.07 -8.51
N ASN A 86 -8.30 -3.21 -8.21
CA ASN A 86 -8.81 -4.39 -7.47
C ASN A 86 -8.04 -4.60 -6.15
N LEU A 87 -7.89 -3.51 -5.41
CA LEU A 87 -7.15 -3.48 -4.17
C LEU A 87 -8.00 -4.09 -3.05
N THR A 88 -7.34 -4.75 -2.12
CA THR A 88 -7.98 -5.22 -0.88
C THR A 88 -8.27 -4.05 0.05
N PHE A 89 -9.15 -4.25 1.03
CA PHE A 89 -9.39 -3.26 2.08
C PHE A 89 -8.11 -2.86 2.82
N GLY A 90 -7.22 -3.81 3.12
CA GLY A 90 -5.94 -3.51 3.78
C GLY A 90 -5.06 -2.57 2.95
N GLN A 91 -4.97 -2.82 1.63
CA GLN A 91 -4.26 -1.93 0.72
C GLN A 91 -4.91 -0.54 0.63
N ALA A 92 -6.25 -0.47 0.65
CA ALA A 92 -6.98 0.79 0.68
C ALA A 92 -6.66 1.61 1.95
N VAL A 93 -6.53 0.95 3.11
CA VAL A 93 -6.12 1.60 4.37
C VAL A 93 -4.68 2.13 4.29
N GLU A 94 -3.74 1.39 3.72
CA GLU A 94 -2.37 1.89 3.53
C GLU A 94 -2.32 3.11 2.60
N LEU A 95 -3.14 3.11 1.54
CA LEU A 95 -3.28 4.27 0.66
C LEU A 95 -3.87 5.48 1.37
N LEU A 96 -4.88 5.28 2.24
CA LEU A 96 -5.46 6.33 3.08
C LEU A 96 -4.42 6.93 4.03
N LYS A 97 -3.60 6.10 4.71
CA LYS A 97 -2.48 6.55 5.54
C LYS A 97 -1.46 7.37 4.74
N GLY A 98 -1.25 7.01 3.47
CA GLY A 98 -0.43 7.77 2.51
C GLY A 98 -1.11 9.01 1.93
N GLY A 99 -2.26 9.45 2.47
CA GLY A 99 -2.98 10.66 2.04
C GLY A 99 -3.75 10.52 0.72
N LYS A 100 -3.86 9.31 0.18
CA LYS A 100 -4.64 9.07 -1.05
C LYS A 100 -6.13 8.99 -0.74
N LYS A 101 -6.95 9.27 -1.75
CA LYS A 101 -8.39 9.03 -1.73
C LYS A 101 -8.68 7.68 -2.36
N VAL A 102 -9.59 6.92 -1.78
CA VAL A 102 -9.95 5.58 -2.29
C VAL A 102 -11.46 5.41 -2.35
N ALA A 103 -11.94 4.56 -3.26
CA ALA A 103 -13.34 4.22 -3.40
C ALA A 103 -13.50 2.76 -3.83
N ARG A 104 -14.69 2.20 -3.63
CA ARG A 104 -15.10 0.93 -4.27
C ARG A 104 -15.40 1.18 -5.75
N LYS A 105 -15.10 0.23 -6.64
CA LYS A 105 -15.46 0.35 -8.08
C LYS A 105 -16.95 0.63 -8.27
N GLY A 106 -17.81 0.03 -7.44
CA GLY A 106 -19.27 0.25 -7.48
C GLY A 106 -19.76 1.60 -6.95
N TRP A 107 -18.92 2.41 -6.28
CA TRP A 107 -19.32 3.73 -5.77
C TRP A 107 -19.23 4.85 -6.82
N ASN A 108 -18.52 4.61 -7.93
CA ASN A 108 -18.12 5.62 -8.92
C ASN A 108 -19.21 6.04 -9.92
N GLY A 109 -20.43 6.28 -9.44
CA GLY A 109 -21.49 6.99 -10.17
C GLY A 109 -21.91 8.33 -9.55
N LYS A 110 -21.52 8.62 -8.29
CA LYS A 110 -21.94 9.81 -7.53
C LYS A 110 -20.79 10.57 -6.86
N GLY A 111 -19.54 10.31 -7.26
CA GLY A 111 -18.36 11.02 -6.74
C GLY A 111 -18.08 10.81 -5.25
N MET A 112 -18.38 9.61 -4.74
CA MET A 112 -18.13 9.19 -3.35
C MET A 112 -16.70 8.65 -3.21
N TYR A 113 -16.03 8.97 -2.09
CA TYR A 113 -14.71 8.43 -1.76
C TYR A 113 -14.40 8.54 -0.27
N LEU A 114 -13.41 7.77 0.18
CA LEU A 114 -12.80 7.85 1.50
C LEU A 114 -11.52 8.67 1.45
N LEU A 115 -11.25 9.38 2.55
CA LEU A 115 -9.99 10.05 2.85
C LEU A 115 -9.68 9.87 4.34
N LEU A 116 -8.41 9.91 4.73
CA LEU A 116 -8.02 10.01 6.13
C LEU A 116 -7.88 11.48 6.51
N ALA A 117 -8.79 11.99 7.34
CA ALA A 117 -8.72 13.35 7.84
C ALA A 117 -7.88 13.35 9.13
N THR A 118 -6.78 14.10 9.16
CA THR A 118 -5.88 14.18 10.32
C THR A 118 -6.17 15.42 11.17
N ASP A 119 -6.45 16.54 10.51
CA ASP A 119 -6.68 17.84 11.15
C ASP A 119 -8.15 18.23 10.96
N ILE A 120 -8.99 17.94 11.95
CA ILE A 120 -10.45 18.07 11.85
C ILE A 120 -10.94 19.27 12.66
N ASP A 121 -11.29 20.35 11.96
CA ASP A 121 -12.05 21.43 12.55
C ASP A 121 -13.55 21.11 12.54
N PHE A 122 -14.21 21.23 13.69
CA PHE A 122 -15.65 21.05 13.80
C PHE A 122 -16.32 22.17 14.60
N LYS A 123 -17.62 22.33 14.36
CA LYS A 123 -18.51 23.23 15.11
C LYS A 123 -19.69 22.42 15.62
N THR A 124 -20.07 22.64 16.86
CA THR A 124 -21.23 21.98 17.47
C THR A 124 -22.07 22.98 18.26
N LYS A 125 -23.37 22.68 18.37
CA LYS A 125 -24.30 23.38 19.28
C LYS A 125 -24.32 22.74 20.67
N ALA A 126 -23.72 21.56 20.82
CA ALA A 126 -23.61 20.90 22.11
C ALA A 126 -22.78 21.77 23.07
N ASN A 127 -23.14 21.75 24.34
CA ASN A 127 -22.34 22.38 25.36
C ASN A 127 -21.10 21.52 25.61
N LEU A 128 -19.90 22.10 25.42
CA LEU A 128 -18.60 21.46 25.66
C LEU A 128 -17.91 22.02 26.91
N SER A 129 -18.68 22.58 27.87
CA SER A 129 -18.11 23.22 29.06
C SER A 129 -17.30 22.29 29.95
N ASP A 130 -17.59 21.00 29.90
CA ASP A 130 -16.83 19.93 30.52
C ASP A 130 -15.45 19.70 29.89
N MET A 131 -15.22 20.19 28.66
CA MET A 131 -13.97 20.02 27.89
C MET A 131 -13.13 21.32 27.79
N GLN A 132 -13.57 22.43 28.43
CA GLN A 132 -13.10 23.80 28.16
C GLN A 132 -11.64 24.15 28.51
N ASN A 133 -10.90 23.28 29.23
CA ASN A 133 -9.51 23.57 29.64
C ASN A 133 -8.45 22.91 28.76
N GLU A 134 -8.85 22.16 27.75
CA GLU A 134 -7.92 21.51 26.82
C GLU A 134 -7.77 22.42 25.60
N ASN A 135 -6.73 23.26 25.62
CA ASN A 135 -6.24 24.00 24.44
C ASN A 135 -5.72 23.06 23.31
N GLY A 136 -6.22 21.83 23.24
CA GLY A 136 -5.69 20.73 22.45
C GLY A 136 -6.71 20.17 21.46
N GLU A 137 -6.20 19.39 20.51
CA GLU A 137 -6.98 18.67 19.51
C GLU A 137 -8.13 17.88 20.15
N LEU A 138 -9.36 18.38 20.01
CA LEU A 138 -10.57 17.67 20.44
C LEU A 138 -10.97 16.54 19.48
N THR A 139 -10.18 16.31 18.43
CA THR A 139 -10.44 15.34 17.38
C THR A 139 -9.27 14.40 17.20
N VAL A 140 -9.57 13.17 16.84
CA VAL A 140 -8.58 12.20 16.39
C VAL A 140 -8.70 12.00 14.88
N PRO A 141 -7.64 11.54 14.20
CA PRO A 141 -7.71 11.20 12.80
C PRO A 141 -8.87 10.24 12.49
N SER A 142 -9.57 10.49 11.39
CA SER A 142 -10.80 9.77 11.07
C SER A 142 -10.88 9.45 9.58
N ILE A 143 -11.14 8.18 9.25
CA ILE A 143 -11.54 7.83 7.89
C ILE A 143 -12.90 8.49 7.65
N THR A 144 -12.93 9.38 6.68
CA THR A 144 -14.06 10.25 6.37
C THR A 144 -14.54 9.95 4.96
N MET A 145 -15.85 9.80 4.81
CA MET A 145 -16.46 9.58 3.49
C MET A 145 -16.99 10.89 2.94
N LYS A 146 -16.62 11.23 1.70
CA LYS A 146 -17.41 12.16 0.88
C LYS A 146 -18.64 11.42 0.38
N THR A 147 -19.83 11.84 0.79
CA THR A 147 -21.09 11.24 0.40
C THR A 147 -21.52 11.70 -1.00
N ALA A 148 -22.55 11.04 -1.55
CA ALA A 148 -23.16 11.42 -2.82
C ALA A 148 -23.75 12.85 -2.81
N ASP A 149 -24.11 13.36 -1.63
CA ASP A 149 -24.65 14.70 -1.44
C ASP A 149 -23.55 15.77 -1.26
N ASN A 150 -22.29 15.43 -1.59
CA ASN A 150 -21.13 16.30 -1.42
C ASN A 150 -20.90 16.78 0.03
N LYS A 151 -21.21 15.94 1.02
CA LYS A 151 -20.92 16.19 2.45
C LYS A 151 -19.84 15.23 2.94
N PHE A 152 -19.15 15.62 4.01
CA PHE A 152 -18.23 14.72 4.70
C PHE A 152 -18.94 14.05 5.88
N ALA A 153 -19.02 12.73 5.84
CA ALA A 153 -19.38 11.89 6.96
C ALA A 153 -18.09 11.49 7.70
N VAL A 154 -17.77 12.22 8.75
CA VAL A 154 -16.62 11.96 9.64
C VAL A 154 -16.94 10.72 10.48
N GLY A 155 -15.97 9.83 10.67
CA GLY A 155 -16.16 8.55 11.36
C GLY A 155 -16.87 7.53 10.48
N TRP A 156 -16.43 7.37 9.23
CA TRP A 156 -16.97 6.36 8.33
C TRP A 156 -16.79 4.95 8.92
N LEU A 157 -17.89 4.20 8.97
CA LEU A 157 -17.93 2.85 9.49
C LEU A 157 -17.82 1.86 8.33
N ALA A 158 -16.73 1.11 8.28
CA ALA A 158 -16.56 0.02 7.32
C ALA A 158 -17.51 -1.14 7.66
N SER A 159 -18.35 -1.54 6.71
CA SER A 159 -19.14 -2.76 6.84
C SER A 159 -18.28 -4.01 6.62
N GLN A 160 -18.77 -5.20 7.00
CA GLN A 160 -18.08 -6.46 6.66
C GLN A 160 -17.87 -6.62 5.15
N THR A 161 -18.83 -6.18 4.33
CA THR A 161 -18.71 -6.22 2.88
C THR A 161 -17.71 -5.20 2.33
N ASP A 162 -17.37 -4.16 3.09
CA ASP A 162 -16.29 -3.23 2.75
C ASP A 162 -14.93 -3.82 3.11
N MET A 163 -14.83 -4.41 4.30
CA MET A 163 -13.58 -5.00 4.79
C MET A 163 -13.15 -6.24 3.98
N LEU A 164 -14.09 -7.01 3.45
CA LEU A 164 -13.83 -8.22 2.64
C LEU A 164 -13.75 -7.94 1.14
N ALA A 165 -13.79 -6.67 0.73
CA ALA A 165 -13.78 -6.31 -0.66
C ALA A 165 -12.39 -6.25 -1.28
N GLU A 166 -12.34 -6.57 -2.56
CA GLU A 166 -11.13 -6.54 -3.40
C GLU A 166 -11.32 -5.66 -4.64
N ASP A 167 -12.28 -4.74 -4.63
CA ASP A 167 -12.54 -3.79 -5.72
C ASP A 167 -12.26 -2.35 -5.28
N TRP A 168 -11.34 -2.15 -4.34
CA TRP A 168 -10.89 -0.81 -3.98
C TRP A 168 -9.99 -0.22 -5.08
N VAL A 169 -10.11 1.08 -5.30
CA VAL A 169 -9.34 1.84 -6.30
C VAL A 169 -8.96 3.20 -5.74
N VAL A 170 -7.85 3.75 -6.23
CA VAL A 170 -7.47 5.15 -5.97
C VAL A 170 -8.35 6.08 -6.79
N VAL A 171 -8.79 7.18 -6.20
CA VAL A 171 -9.51 8.25 -6.89
C VAL A 171 -8.50 9.31 -7.33
N GLN A 172 -8.56 9.69 -8.62
CA GLN A 172 -7.73 10.75 -9.21
C GLN A 172 -8.20 12.14 -8.76
#